data_AF-A0A949D3A1-F1
#
_entry.id   AF-A0A949D3A1-F1
#
_cell.length_a   1.000
_cell.length_b   1.000
_cell.length_c   1.000
_cell.angle_alpha   90.00
_cell.angle_beta   90.00
_cell.angle_gamma   90.00
#
_symmetry.space_group_name_H-M   'P 1'
#
loop_
_entity.id
_entity.type
_entity.pdbx_description
1 polymer ?
#
loop_
_entity_poly.entity_id
_entity_poly.type
_entity_poly.pdbx_seq_one_letter_code
_entity_poly.pdbx_strand_id
1 'polypeptide(L)' 'LQALRQQANIGRNIGTDASVAWIWRPYFTQNVIVRLSGAALLPGSGFKSLFSDQHSVYYSVLANVILTY' A
#
# COMPACT_ATOMS: atom_id res chain seq x y z
N LEU A 1 19.50 -14.31 22.99
CA LEU A 1 18.03 -14.10 22.89
C LEU A 1 17.49 -13.94 21.45
N GLN A 2 18.26 -14.21 20.39
CA GLN A 2 17.74 -14.22 18.99
C GLN A 2 17.55 -15.65 18.42
N ALA A 3 18.13 -16.68 19.05
CA ALA A 3 18.20 -18.05 18.55
C ALA A 3 16.91 -18.89 18.68
N LEU A 4 15.85 -18.36 19.32
CA LEU A 4 14.57 -19.06 19.52
C LEU A 4 13.44 -18.56 18.61
N ARG A 5 13.73 -17.61 17.70
CA ARG A 5 12.74 -17.25 16.68
C ARG A 5 12.95 -18.16 15.48
N GLN A 6 11.89 -18.88 15.10
CA GLN A 6 11.71 -19.55 13.80
C GLN A 6 11.62 -18.50 12.67
N GLN A 7 12.55 -17.55 12.65
CA GLN A 7 12.55 -16.43 11.73
C GLN A 7 13.67 -16.72 10.72
N ALA A 8 13.27 -17.02 9.48
CA ALA A 8 14.19 -17.06 8.35
C ALA A 8 15.00 -15.75 8.30
N ASN A 9 16.19 -15.77 7.69
CA ASN A 9 17.04 -14.59 7.53
C ASN A 9 16.37 -13.55 6.61
N ILE A 10 15.38 -12.83 7.15
CA ILE A 10 14.59 -11.83 6.46
C ILE A 10 15.38 -10.54 6.50
N GLY A 11 15.73 -10.01 5.32
CA GLY A 11 16.42 -8.73 5.22
C GLY A 11 15.66 -7.63 5.99
N ARG A 12 16.38 -6.75 6.69
CA ARG A 12 15.76 -5.72 7.55
C ARG A 12 14.91 -4.69 6.79
N ASN A 13 15.11 -4.56 5.48
CA ASN A 13 14.38 -3.65 4.61
C ASN A 13 13.21 -4.38 3.94
N ILE A 14 11.98 -4.02 4.30
CA ILE A 14 10.74 -4.54 3.70
C ILE A 14 10.49 -3.90 2.33
N GLY A 15 10.74 -2.61 2.16
CA GLY A 15 10.51 -1.90 0.90
C GLY A 15 10.16 -0.44 1.10
N THR A 16 9.86 0.24 -0.01
CA THR A 16 9.35 1.61 -0.01
C THR A 16 7.94 1.62 -0.60
N ASP A 17 6.97 2.12 0.15
CA ASP A 17 5.60 2.33 -0.33
C ASP A 17 5.43 3.79 -0.76
N ALA A 18 4.85 3.98 -1.93
CA ALA A 18 4.51 5.29 -2.48
C ALA A 18 3.04 5.28 -2.90
N SER A 19 2.27 6.24 -2.40
CA SER A 19 0.84 6.35 -2.72
C SER A 19 0.43 7.77 -3.08
N VAL A 20 -0.59 7.88 -3.93
CA VAL A 20 -1.20 9.13 -4.38
C VAL A 20 -2.70 9.01 -4.30
N ALA A 21 -3.37 10.09 -3.89
CA ALA A 21 -4.81 10.15 -3.82
C ALA A 21 -5.33 11.46 -4.42
N TRP A 22 -6.40 11.35 -5.20
CA TRP A 22 -7.18 12.45 -5.70
C TRP A 22 -8.57 12.44 -5.04
N ILE A 23 -8.98 13.58 -4.50
CA ILE A 23 -10.24 13.75 -3.81
C ILE A 23 -11.00 14.88 -4.50
N TRP A 24 -12.21 14.60 -4.94
CA TRP A 24 -13.11 15.57 -5.54
C TRP A 24 -14.37 15.74 -4.69
N ARG A 25 -14.70 17.00 -4.42
CA ARG A 25 -15.85 17.42 -3.61
C ARG A 25 -16.68 18.41 -4.44
N PRO A 26 -17.74 17.97 -5.14
CA PRO A 26 -18.57 18.83 -5.97
C PRO A 26 -19.17 19.94 -5.11
N TYR A 27 -19.20 21.17 -5.65
CA TYR A 27 -19.75 22.35 -4.96
C TYR A 27 -19.15 22.63 -3.57
N PHE A 28 -18.00 22.02 -3.27
CA PHE A 28 -17.36 22.05 -1.94
C PHE A 28 -18.26 21.58 -0.78
N THR A 29 -19.36 20.86 -1.07
CA THR A 29 -20.24 20.29 -0.05
C THR A 29 -19.65 18.98 0.52
N GLN A 30 -20.28 18.41 1.54
CA GLN A 30 -19.92 17.09 2.09
C GLN A 30 -20.89 15.98 1.66
N ASN A 31 -21.91 16.32 0.87
CA ASN A 31 -22.94 15.36 0.43
C ASN A 31 -22.41 14.32 -0.54
N VAL A 32 -21.38 14.66 -1.32
CA VAL A 32 -20.75 13.76 -2.29
C VAL A 32 -19.24 13.91 -2.19
N ILE A 33 -18.55 12.81 -1.90
CA ILE A 33 -17.09 12.75 -1.91
C ILE A 33 -16.65 11.61 -2.81
N VAL A 34 -15.97 11.96 -3.89
CA VAL A 34 -15.33 10.99 -4.78
C VAL A 34 -13.86 10.95 -4.45
N ARG A 35 -13.29 9.75 -4.24
CA ARG A 35 -11.84 9.60 -4.10
C ARG A 35 -11.33 8.46 -4.97
N LEU A 36 -10.18 8.71 -5.56
CA LEU A 36 -9.40 7.75 -6.32
C LEU A 36 -7.99 7.74 -5.72
N SER A 37 -7.47 6.58 -5.37
CA SER A 37 -6.11 6.43 -4.86
C SER A 37 -5.40 5.28 -5.55
N GLY A 38 -4.09 5.46 -5.76
CA GLY A 38 -3.20 4.42 -6.21
C GLY A 38 -1.99 4.31 -5.27
N ALA A 39 -1.50 3.11 -5.03
CA ALA A 39 -0.28 2.86 -4.28
C ALA A 39 0.63 1.88 -5.01
N ALA A 40 1.93 2.02 -4.79
CA ALA A 40 2.99 1.22 -5.35
C ALA A 40 3.98 0.86 -4.24
N LEU A 41 4.17 -0.43 -3.99
CA LEU A 41 5.18 -0.94 -3.07
C LEU A 41 6.36 -1.48 -3.88
N LEU A 42 7.52 -0.87 -3.67
CA LEU A 42 8.83 -1.32 -4.15
C LEU A 42 9.43 -2.27 -3.11
N PRO A 43 9.39 -3.60 -3.32
CA PRO A 43 9.79 -4.59 -2.34
C PRO A 43 11.32 -4.59 -2.14
N GLY A 44 11.71 -4.42 -0.87
CA GLY A 44 13.08 -4.58 -0.39
C GLY A 44 13.45 -6.05 -0.20
N SER A 45 14.70 -6.29 0.21
CA SER A 45 15.25 -7.64 0.41
C SER A 45 14.41 -8.50 1.37
N GLY A 46 13.83 -7.90 2.41
CA GLY A 46 13.01 -8.58 3.40
C GLY A 46 11.68 -9.07 2.87
N PHE A 47 11.00 -8.26 2.04
CA PHE A 47 9.74 -8.66 1.43
C PHE A 47 9.94 -9.79 0.42
N LYS A 48 11.02 -9.72 -0.39
CA LYS A 48 11.40 -10.80 -1.30
C LYS A 48 11.73 -12.11 -0.56
N SER A 49 12.42 -12.03 0.58
CA SER A 49 12.72 -13.21 1.41
C SER A 49 11.48 -13.85 2.05
N LEU A 50 10.40 -13.08 2.26
CA LEU A 50 9.17 -13.57 2.86
C LEU A 50 8.23 -14.21 1.84
N PHE A 51 8.09 -13.59 0.67
CA PHE A 51 7.11 -14.01 -0.33
C PHE A 51 7.69 -14.86 -1.47
N SER A 52 9.01 -15.07 -1.51
CA SER A 52 9.72 -15.86 -2.55
C SER A 52 9.33 -15.45 -3.98
N ASP A 53 8.90 -14.20 -4.16
CA ASP A 53 8.22 -13.73 -5.35
C ASP A 53 9.12 -12.77 -6.15
N GLN A 54 9.09 -12.89 -7.48
CA GLN A 54 9.97 -12.14 -8.40
C GLN A 54 9.39 -10.78 -8.80
N HIS A 55 8.18 -10.45 -8.36
CA HIS A 55 7.55 -9.18 -8.70
C HIS A 55 8.40 -8.00 -8.23
N SER A 56 8.72 -7.13 -9.18
CA SER A 56 9.59 -5.97 -8.97
C SER A 56 8.87 -4.79 -8.32
N VAL A 57 7.54 -4.72 -8.44
CA VAL A 57 6.68 -3.70 -7.83
C VAL A 57 5.26 -4.27 -7.65
N TYR A 58 4.63 -3.97 -6.51
CA TYR A 58 3.23 -4.28 -6.25
C TYR A 58 2.40 -3.01 -6.35
N TYR A 59 1.25 -3.05 -7.04
CA TYR A 59 0.38 -1.90 -7.20
C TYR A 59 -1.01 -2.17 -6.66
N SER A 60 -1.66 -1.14 -6.12
CA SER A 60 -3.08 -1.16 -5.74
C SER A 60 -3.77 0.11 -6.23
N VAL A 61 -5.04 -0.03 -6.59
CA VAL A 61 -5.90 1.09 -7.00
C VAL A 61 -7.23 0.95 -6.29
N LEU A 62 -7.74 2.05 -5.75
CA LEU A 62 -9.00 2.11 -5.01
C LEU A 62 -9.79 3.32 -5.48
N ALA A 63 -11.05 3.09 -5.88
CA ALA A 63 -12.03 4.13 -6.16
C ALA A 63 -13.22 3.96 -5.21
N ASN A 64 -13.66 5.08 -4.62
CA ASN A 64 -14.77 5.07 -3.67
C ASN A 64 -15.60 6.36 -3.76
N VAL A 65 -16.90 6.22 -3.53
CA VAL A 65 -17.87 7.32 -3.49
C VAL A 65 -18.60 7.27 -2.16
N ILE A 66 -18.64 8.40 -1.45
CA ILE A 66 -19.41 8.57 -0.22
C ILE A 66 -20.56 9.53 -0.50
N LEU A 67 -21.77 9.12 -0.12
CA LEU A 67 -22.98 9.91 -0.21
C LEU A 67 -23.50 10.21 1.21
N THR A 68 -23.93 11.44 1.44
CA THR A 68 -24.56 11.88 2.70
C THR A 68 -25.83 12.64 2.36
N TYR A 69 -26.96 12.12 2.83
CA TYR A 69 -28.32 12.62 2.57
C TYR A 69 -29.12 12.71 3.87
#